data_AF-A0A9E6WFU1-F1
#
_entry.id   AF-A0A9E6WFU1-F1
#
_cell.length_a   1.000
_cell.length_b   1.000
_cell.length_c   1.000
_cell.angle_alpha   90.00
_cell.angle_beta   90.00
_cell.angle_gamma   90.00
#
_symmetry.space_group_name_H-M   'P 1'
#
loop_
_entity.id
_entity.type
_entity.pdbx_description
1 polymer ?
#
loop_
_entity_poly.entity_id
_entity_poly.type
_entity_poly.pdbx_seq_one_letter_code
_entity_poly.pdbx_strand_id
1 'polypeptide(L)'
;VTEIKGFGSQSGHTEIYRGAEYAVNFVPKVKLEIVVADAMADQVVETIARTAQTGKIGDGKIFVLDVSQAVRVRTGETNDDAL
;
A
#
# COMPACT_ATOMS: atom_id res chain seq x y z
N VAL A 1 -7.91 2.53 -4.96
CA VAL A 1 -7.59 3.27 -3.71
C VAL A 1 -8.51 2.76 -2.62
N THR A 2 -7.97 2.37 -1.47
CA THR A 2 -8.76 1.77 -0.38
C THR A 2 -8.28 2.28 0.96
N GLU A 3 -9.20 2.62 1.86
CA GLU A 3 -8.87 2.91 3.25
C GLU A 3 -8.56 1.61 3.99
N ILE A 4 -7.43 1.58 4.69
CA ILE A 4 -6.97 0.42 5.44
C ILE A 4 -6.50 0.82 6.84
N LYS A 5 -6.33 -0.20 7.68
CA LYS A 5 -5.79 -0.07 9.03
C LYS A 5 -4.39 -0.67 9.05
N GLY A 6 -3.39 0.15 9.32
CA GLY A 6 -2.00 -0.28 9.43
C GLY A 6 -1.63 -0.64 10.87
N PHE A 7 -0.79 -1.65 11.04
CA PHE A 7 -0.10 -1.99 12.28
C PHE A 7 1.40 -2.13 11.99
N GLY A 8 2.26 -1.65 12.89
CA GLY A 8 3.71 -1.63 12.69
C GLY A 8 4.46 -1.28 13.98
N SER A 9 5.76 -1.02 13.90
CA SER A 9 6.64 -0.69 15.05
C SER A 9 6.35 0.65 15.74
N GLN A 10 5.20 1.26 15.44
CA GLN A 10 4.73 2.48 16.07
C GLN A 10 4.07 2.07 17.39
N SER A 11 4.84 2.11 18.47
CA SER A 11 4.44 1.66 19.82
C SER A 11 3.10 2.26 20.23
N GLY A 12 2.06 1.42 20.32
CA GLY A 12 0.79 1.79 20.94
C GLY A 12 0.97 1.87 22.45
N HIS A 13 0.53 2.96 23.08
CA HIS A 13 0.48 3.05 24.53
C HIS A 13 -0.34 1.89 25.12
N THR A 14 0.24 1.17 26.07
CA THR A 14 -0.39 0.06 26.78
C THR A 14 -1.28 0.63 27.90
N GLU A 15 -2.60 0.58 27.74
CA GLU A 15 -3.53 0.79 28.86
C GLU A 15 -4.20 -0.54 29.25
N ILE A 16 -4.17 -0.83 30.55
CA ILE A 16 -4.66 -2.07 31.14
C ILE A 16 -6.17 -1.92 31.39
N TYR A 17 -7.01 -2.71 30.73
CA TYR A 17 -8.44 -2.83 31.07
C TYR A 17 -8.79 -4.27 31.46
N ARG A 18 -9.14 -4.46 32.74
CA ARG A 18 -9.64 -5.73 33.32
C ARG A 18 -8.77 -6.99 33.08
N GLY A 19 -7.45 -6.85 33.09
CA GLY A 19 -6.54 -8.00 33.13
C GLY A 19 -6.46 -8.81 31.83
N ALA A 20 -6.93 -8.28 30.70
CA ALA A 20 -6.69 -8.85 29.38
C ALA A 20 -5.92 -7.85 28.51
N GLU A 21 -4.78 -8.26 27.97
CA GLU A 21 -3.97 -7.48 27.04
C GLU A 21 -4.71 -7.31 25.71
N TYR A 22 -5.19 -6.11 25.40
CA TYR A 22 -5.71 -5.77 24.07
C TYR A 22 -5.04 -4.49 23.59
N ALA A 23 -3.81 -4.60 23.10
CA ALA A 23 -3.09 -3.48 22.50
C ALA A 23 -2.94 -3.70 20.98
N VAL A 24 -3.92 -3.24 20.19
CA VAL A 24 -3.71 -3.04 18.74
C VAL A 24 -4.30 -1.69 18.33
N ASN A 25 -3.50 -0.63 18.50
CA ASN A 25 -3.82 0.68 17.93
C ASN A 25 -3.55 0.64 16.43
N PHE A 26 -4.61 0.49 15.65
CA PHE A 26 -4.54 0.62 14.21
C PHE A 26 -4.46 2.09 13.80
N VAL A 27 -3.49 2.42 12.96
CA VAL A 27 -3.40 3.76 12.37
C VAL A 27 -4.11 3.77 11.02
N PRO A 28 -5.02 4.72 10.73
CA PRO A 28 -5.61 4.87 9.41
C PRO A 28 -4.54 5.08 8.34
N LYS A 29 -4.62 4.33 7.24
CA LYS A 29 -3.71 4.40 6.09
C LYS A 29 -4.52 4.29 4.80
N VAL A 30 -3.92 4.70 3.68
CA VAL A 30 -4.50 4.53 2.34
C VAL A 30 -3.65 3.51 1.58
N LYS A 31 -4.29 2.51 1.00
CA LYS A 31 -3.69 1.55 0.07
C LYS A 31 -3.91 2.04 -1.36
N LEU A 32 -2.80 2.21 -2.07
CA LEU A 32 -2.78 2.46 -3.52
C LEU A 32 -2.41 1.15 -4.21
N GLU A 33 -3.23 0.76 -5.18
CA GLU A 33 -2.98 -0.39 -6.07
C GLU A 33 -2.97 0.17 -7.48
N ILE A 34 -1.81 0.08 -8.14
CA ILE A 34 -1.56 0.69 -9.43
C ILE A 34 -0.89 -0.38 -10.29
N VAL A 35 -1.52 -0.74 -11.41
CA VAL A 35 -0.93 -1.62 -12.42
C VAL A 35 -0.34 -0.74 -13.50
N VAL A 36 0.92 -0.98 -13.86
CA VAL A 36 1.65 -0.22 -14.87
C VAL A 36 2.45 -1.17 -15.74
N ALA A 37 2.86 -0.70 -16.92
CA ALA A 37 3.82 -1.43 -17.75
C ALA A 37 5.14 -1.61 -17.01
N ASP A 38 5.83 -2.74 -17.23
CA ASP A 38 7.08 -3.10 -16.55
C ASP A 38 8.15 -1.99 -16.66
N ALA A 39 8.28 -1.41 -17.85
CA ALA A 39 9.19 -0.30 -18.13
C ALA A 39 8.94 0.97 -17.29
N MET A 40 7.77 1.10 -16.65
CA MET A 40 7.41 2.22 -15.78
C MET A 40 7.48 1.88 -14.30
N ALA A 41 7.64 0.61 -13.92
CA ALA A 41 7.54 0.16 -12.53
C ALA A 41 8.51 0.89 -11.61
N ASP A 42 9.79 0.96 -11.98
CA ASP A 42 10.84 1.63 -11.19
C ASP A 42 10.56 3.13 -11.02
N GLN A 43 10.17 3.81 -12.10
CA GLN A 43 9.84 5.24 -12.07
C GLN A 43 8.66 5.54 -11.13
N VAL A 44 7.66 4.66 -11.12
CA VAL A 44 6.47 4.80 -10.27
C VAL A 44 6.84 4.57 -8.81
N VAL A 45 7.61 3.52 -8.50
CA VAL A 45 8.09 3.23 -7.14
C VAL A 45 8.90 4.40 -6.60
N GLU A 46 9.86 4.91 -7.37
CA GLU A 46 10.70 6.03 -6.95
C GLU A 46 9.88 7.31 -6.72
N THR A 47 8.93 7.58 -7.62
CA THR A 47 8.08 8.77 -7.52
C THR A 47 7.18 8.71 -6.29
N ILE A 48 6.56 7.56 -6.00
CA ILE A 48 5.73 7.39 -4.81
C ILE A 48 6.59 7.48 -3.55
N ALA A 49 7.74 6.81 -3.51
CA ALA A 49 8.64 6.86 -2.37
C ALA A 49 9.05 8.30 -2.04
N ARG A 50 9.51 9.05 -3.05
CA ARG A 50 9.95 10.45 -2.89
C ARG A 50 8.82 11.38 -2.45
N THR A 51 7.61 11.19 -2.97
CA THR A 51 6.47 12.08 -2.68
C THR A 51 5.75 11.76 -1.38
N ALA A 52 5.71 10.49 -0.97
CA ALA A 52 5.06 10.05 0.26
C ALA A 52 5.99 10.11 1.49
N GLN A 53 7.31 10.24 1.29
CA GLN A 53 8.28 10.30 2.40
C GLN A 53 8.16 11.64 3.16
N THR A 54 7.92 11.54 4.47
CA THR A 54 7.92 12.67 5.41
C THR A 54 9.14 12.65 6.33
N GLY A 55 9.87 11.53 6.37
CA GLY A 55 10.99 11.31 7.29
C GLY A 55 10.55 10.90 8.69
N LYS A 56 9.25 10.69 8.91
CA LYS A 56 8.69 10.25 10.19
C LYS A 56 8.34 8.76 10.17
N ILE A 57 8.25 8.16 11.35
CA ILE A 57 7.81 6.77 11.48
C ILE A 57 6.38 6.64 10.93
N GLY A 58 6.19 5.69 10.03
CA GLY A 58 4.88 5.37 9.46
C GLY A 58 4.65 5.85 8.03
N ASP A 59 5.67 6.34 7.32
CA ASP A 59 5.58 6.71 5.88
C ASP A 59 5.07 5.56 4.98
N GLY A 60 5.16 4.31 5.45
CA GLY A 60 4.49 3.16 4.83
C GLY A 60 5.47 2.20 4.17
N LYS A 61 4.94 1.40 3.25
CA LYS A 61 5.70 0.42 2.47
C LYS A 61 5.15 0.39 1.05
N ILE A 62 6.02 0.11 0.08
CA ILE A 62 5.65 -0.17 -1.30
C ILE A 62 5.99 -1.63 -1.57
N PHE A 63 5.06 -2.36 -2.16
CA PHE A 63 5.26 -3.73 -2.60
C PHE A 63 5.10 -3.78 -4.12
N VAL A 64 6.02 -4.47 -4.77
CA VAL A 64 5.98 -4.72 -6.22
C VAL A 64 5.62 -6.19 -6.40
N LEU A 65 4.60 -6.46 -7.20
CA LEU A 65 4.09 -7.79 -7.49
C LEU A 65 3.88 -7.89 -9.00
N ASP A 66 4.30 -9.02 -9.59
CA ASP A 66 4.10 -9.27 -11.00
C ASP A 66 2.62 -9.53 -11.29
N VAL A 67 2.10 -8.88 -12.34
CA VAL A 67 0.76 -9.14 -12.88
C VAL A 67 0.92 -9.97 -14.14
N SER A 68 0.58 -11.25 -14.07
CA SER A 68 0.75 -12.17 -15.19
C SER A 68 -0.15 -11.87 -16.39
N GLN A 69 -1.29 -11.21 -16.16
CA GLN A 69 -2.25 -10.86 -17.21
C GLN A 69 -3.16 -9.71 -16.77
N ALA A 70 -3.41 -8.77 -17.68
CA ALA A 70 -4.45 -7.76 -17.54
C ALA A 70 -5.48 -7.93 -18.66
N VAL A 71 -6.76 -7.65 -18.37
CA VAL A 71 -7.84 -7.69 -19.38
C VAL A 71 -8.78 -6.50 -19.16
N ARG A 72 -9.00 -5.70 -20.19
CA ARG A 72 -9.99 -4.62 -20.16
C ARG A 72 -11.37 -5.19 -20.44
N VAL A 73 -12.22 -5.29 -19.42
CA VAL A 73 -13.56 -5.92 -19.49
C VAL A 73 -14.41 -5.39 -20.65
N ARG A 74 -14.30 -4.09 -20.98
CA ARG A 74 -15.11 -3.45 -22.03
C ARG A 74 -14.72 -3.86 -23.46
N THR A 75 -13.43 -4.05 -23.73
CA THR A 75 -12.89 -4.21 -25.09
C THR A 75 -12.29 -5.60 -25.34
N GLY A 76 -11.92 -6.32 -24.27
CA GLY A 76 -11.18 -7.58 -24.37
C GLY A 76 -9.69 -7.39 -24.65
N GLU A 77 -9.19 -6.15 -24.74
CA GLU A 77 -7.75 -5.87 -24.83
C GLU A 77 -7.02 -6.47 -23.64
N THR A 78 -5.77 -6.89 -23.86
CA THR A 78 -4.98 -7.61 -22.87
C THR A 78 -3.62 -6.97 -22.63
N ASN A 79 -3.09 -7.16 -21.43
CA ASN A 79 -1.74 -6.72 -21.03
C ASN A 79 -1.57 -5.21 -21.24
N ASP A 80 -0.52 -4.76 -21.91
CA ASP A 80 -0.20 -3.33 -22.07
C ASP A 80 -1.34 -2.55 -22.75
N ASP A 81 -2.06 -3.16 -23.71
CA ASP A 81 -3.22 -2.52 -24.37
C ASP A 81 -4.43 -2.37 -23.42
N ALA A 82 -4.46 -3.15 -22.34
CA ALA A 82 -5.50 -3.09 -21.32
C ALA A 82 -5.27 -2.03 -20.24
N LEU A 83 -4.06 -1.46 -20.16
CA LEU A 83 -3.68 -0.45 -19.18
C LEU A 83 -4.19 0.96 -19.52
#